data_AF-A0A562IDL8-F1
#
_entry.id   AF-A0A562IDL8-F1
#
_cell.length_a   1.000
_cell.length_b   1.000
_cell.length_c   1.000
_cell.angle_alpha   90.00
_cell.angle_beta   90.00
_cell.angle_gamma   90.00
#
_symmetry.space_group_name_H-M   'P 1'
#
loop_
_entity.id
_entity.type
_entity.pdbx_description
1 polymer ?
#
loop_
_entity_poly.entity_id
_entity_poly.type
_entity_poly.pdbx_seq_one_letter_code
_entity_poly.pdbx_strand_id
1 'polypeptide(L)'
;MLLPPGGAAVLFLQVPEGKTVKNRVHLCLEPADRNRDAEVERLLALGATEVADHRRPDGTGWVVLADPEGNEFCVLRSAAERAATP
;
A
#
# COMPACT_ATOMS: atom_id res chain seq x y z
N MET A 1 12.66 -6.04 5.99
CA MET A 1 11.99 -7.35 5.86
C MET A 1 10.62 -7.23 6.52
N LEU A 2 9.58 -7.79 5.91
CA LEU A 2 8.26 -7.94 6.51
C LEU A 2 8.02 -9.42 6.83
N LEU A 3 7.48 -9.70 8.01
CA LEU A 3 7.19 -11.04 8.52
C LEU A 3 5.74 -11.12 9.00
N PRO A 4 4.77 -11.32 8.08
CA PRO A 4 3.38 -11.50 8.47
C PRO A 4 3.22 -12.80 9.29
N PRO A 5 2.46 -12.79 10.41
CA PRO A 5 2.18 -14.01 11.16
C PRO A 5 1.55 -15.10 10.28
N GLY A 6 2.17 -16.27 10.21
CA GLY A 6 1.69 -17.39 9.38
C GLY A 6 1.79 -17.16 7.87
N GLY A 7 2.41 -16.07 7.42
CA GLY A 7 2.55 -15.70 6.02
C GLY A 7 3.97 -15.88 5.48
N ALA A 8 4.13 -15.57 4.19
CA ALA A 8 5.45 -15.56 3.55
C ALA A 8 6.27 -14.36 4.02
N ALA A 9 7.56 -14.59 4.27
CA ALA A 9 8.51 -13.51 4.52
C ALA A 9 8.75 -12.71 3.23
N VAL A 10 8.77 -11.38 3.35
CA VAL A 10 9.09 -10.47 2.24
C VAL A 10 10.38 -9.73 2.56
N LEU A 11 11.38 -9.89 1.71
CA LEU A 11 12.66 -9.21 1.82
C LEU A 11 12.76 -8.11 0.77
N PHE A 12 13.25 -6.93 1.19
CA PHE A 12 13.56 -5.82 0.30
C PHE A 12 15.08 -5.82 0.14
N LEU A 13 15.53 -6.09 -1.08
CA LEU A 13 16.93 -6.14 -1.43
C LEU A 13 17.22 -5.01 -2.40
N GLN A 14 18.22 -4.19 -2.07
CA GLN A 14 18.71 -3.18 -2.99
C GLN A 14 19.50 -3.88 -4.10
N VAL A 15 19.19 -3.54 -5.34
CA VAL A 15 19.90 -3.98 -6.55
C VAL A 15 20.36 -2.75 -7.33
N PRO A 16 21.42 -2.83 -8.15
CA PRO A 16 21.91 -1.66 -8.89
C PRO A 16 20.98 -1.23 -10.04
N GLU A 17 20.12 -2.12 -10.53
CA GLU A 17 19.17 -1.82 -11.59
C GLU A 17 17.92 -1.09 -11.08
N GLY A 18 17.52 -0.03 -11.78
CA GLY A 18 16.22 0.58 -11.56
C GLY A 18 15.06 -0.29 -12.08
N LYS A 19 13.86 -0.04 -11.58
CA LYS A 19 12.63 -0.71 -12.02
C LYS A 19 12.32 -0.42 -13.50
N THR A 20 12.06 -1.46 -14.28
CA THR A 20 11.80 -1.35 -15.74
C THR A 20 10.39 -1.71 -16.16
N VAL A 21 9.66 -2.49 -15.35
CA VAL A 21 8.30 -2.95 -15.63
C VAL A 21 7.44 -2.85 -14.37
N LYS A 22 6.12 -2.98 -14.52
CA LYS A 22 5.20 -3.08 -13.37
C LYS A 22 5.53 -4.32 -12.53
N ASN A 23 5.45 -4.19 -11.20
CA ASN A 23 5.56 -5.34 -10.30
C ASN A 23 4.48 -6.40 -10.62
N ARG A 24 4.90 -7.67 -10.68
CA ARG A 24 4.00 -8.81 -10.95
C ARG A 24 3.18 -9.23 -9.73
N VAL A 25 3.56 -8.74 -8.55
CA VAL A 25 2.89 -8.97 -7.28
C VAL A 25 2.33 -7.64 -6.78
N HIS A 26 1.10 -7.67 -6.27
CA HIS A 26 0.53 -6.55 -5.54
C HIS A 26 0.77 -6.74 -4.04
N LEU A 27 1.59 -5.86 -3.46
CA LEU A 27 1.68 -5.73 -2.01
C LEU A 27 0.53 -4.84 -1.53
N CYS A 28 -0.32 -5.35 -0.65
CA CYS A 28 -1.46 -4.61 -0.12
C CYS A 28 -1.26 -4.39 1.38
N LEU A 29 -1.20 -3.13 1.79
CA LEU A 29 -1.10 -2.72 3.17
C LEU A 29 -2.50 -2.45 3.72
N GLU A 30 -2.81 -3.09 4.84
CA GLU A 30 -3.98 -2.79 5.64
C GLU A 30 -3.53 -2.01 6.89
N PRO A 31 -3.95 -0.74 7.04
CA PRO A 31 -3.63 0.02 8.24
C PRO A 31 -4.28 -0.61 9.48
N ALA A 32 -3.52 -0.76 10.56
CA ALA A 32 -3.98 -1.42 11.79
C ALA A 32 -4.59 -0.45 12.82
N ASP A 33 -4.14 0.80 12.82
CA ASP A 33 -4.40 1.78 13.89
C ASP A 33 -5.03 3.10 13.38
N ARG A 34 -5.32 3.18 12.08
CA ARG A 34 -5.87 4.37 11.41
C ARG A 34 -6.71 3.99 10.20
N ASN A 35 -7.38 4.97 9.61
CA ASN A 35 -8.11 4.76 8.36
C ASN A 35 -7.17 4.82 7.14
N ARG A 36 -7.65 4.37 5.98
CA ARG A 36 -6.88 4.36 4.72
C ARG A 36 -6.31 5.74 4.39
N ASP A 37 -7.14 6.79 4.46
CA ASP A 37 -6.77 8.11 3.95
C ASP A 37 -5.68 8.76 4.81
N ALA A 38 -5.75 8.60 6.14
CA ALA A 38 -4.70 9.02 7.06
C ALA A 38 -3.38 8.26 6.86
N GLU A 39 -3.46 6.98 6.48
CA GLU A 39 -2.25 6.22 6.13
C GLU A 39 -1.66 6.66 4.80
N VAL A 40 -2.49 6.96 3.79
CA VAL A 40 -2.04 7.53 2.52
C VAL A 40 -1.31 8.84 2.76
N GLU A 41 -1.89 9.77 3.53
CA GLU A 41 -1.24 11.05 3.88
C GLU A 41 0.12 10.85 4.55
N ARG A 42 0.22 9.92 5.50
CA ARG A 42 1.50 9.61 6.15
C ARG A 42 2.53 9.08 5.17
N LEU A 43 2.14 8.14 4.30
CA LEU A 43 3.07 7.51 3.37
C LEU A 43 3.57 8.51 2.33
N LEU A 44 2.71 9.40 1.85
CA LEU A 44 3.11 10.53 1.00
C LEU A 44 4.12 11.43 1.72
N ALA A 45 3.89 11.76 2.99
CA ALA A 45 4.82 12.56 3.79
C ALA A 45 6.19 11.86 4.01
N LEU A 46 6.24 10.52 3.91
CA LEU A 46 7.47 9.73 3.97
C LEU A 46 8.18 9.57 2.62
N GLY A 47 7.64 10.16 1.55
CA GLY A 47 8.24 10.16 0.22
C GLY A 47 7.65 9.14 -0.75
N ALA A 48 6.54 8.47 -0.38
CA ALA A 48 5.77 7.72 -1.37
C ALA A 48 5.11 8.68 -2.38
N THR A 49 4.79 8.17 -3.57
CA THR A 49 4.09 8.92 -4.61
C THR A 49 2.77 8.24 -4.96
N GLU A 50 1.71 9.02 -5.20
CA GLU A 50 0.44 8.46 -5.67
C GLU A 50 0.54 8.05 -7.14
N VAL A 51 0.19 6.81 -7.44
CA VAL A 51 0.18 6.25 -8.80
C VAL A 51 -1.22 6.22 -9.37
N ALA A 52 -2.20 5.79 -8.56
CA ALA A 52 -3.59 5.74 -8.97
C ALA A 52 -4.53 5.76 -7.76
N ASP A 53 -5.58 6.56 -7.86
CA ASP A 53 -6.70 6.54 -6.92
C ASP A 53 -7.83 5.64 -7.45
N HIS A 54 -8.13 4.57 -6.73
CA HIS A 54 -9.24 3.65 -7.01
C HIS A 54 -10.32 3.68 -5.93
N ARG A 55 -10.37 4.76 -5.14
CA ARG A 55 -11.46 5.00 -4.20
C ARG A 55 -12.76 5.23 -4.96
N ARG A 56 -13.83 4.62 -4.48
CA ARG A 56 -15.18 4.80 -5.03
C ARG A 56 -15.94 5.85 -4.22
N PRO A 57 -17.00 6.46 -4.78
CA PRO A 57 -17.83 7.44 -4.06
C PRO A 57 -18.45 6.91 -2.76
N ASP A 58 -18.63 5.59 -2.64
CA ASP A 58 -19.12 4.90 -1.45
C ASP A 58 -18.04 4.69 -0.36
N GLY A 59 -16.83 5.23 -0.57
CA GLY A 59 -15.69 5.09 0.34
C GLY A 59 -14.92 3.77 0.19
N THR A 60 -15.43 2.79 -0.56
CA THR A 60 -14.73 1.53 -0.83
C THR A 60 -13.55 1.73 -1.79
N GLY A 61 -12.77 0.68 -2.04
CA GLY A 61 -11.59 0.73 -2.90
C GLY A 61 -10.28 0.99 -2.14
N TRP A 62 -9.23 1.33 -2.90
CA TRP A 62 -7.86 1.48 -2.41
C TRP A 62 -7.13 2.59 -3.17
N VAL A 63 -5.97 3.01 -2.66
CA VAL A 63 -5.05 3.91 -3.37
C VAL A 63 -3.78 3.13 -3.69
N VAL A 64 -3.23 3.29 -4.90
CA VAL A 64 -1.94 2.71 -5.28
C VAL A 64 -0.87 3.77 -5.11
N LEU A 65 0.13 3.47 -4.29
CA LEU A 65 1.31 4.30 -4.09
C LEU A 65 2.55 3.58 -4.65
N ALA A 66 3.58 4.35 -4.96
CA ALA A 66 4.92 3.86 -5.20
C ALA A 66 5.88 4.35 -4.12
N ASP A 67 6.76 3.48 -3.65
CA ASP A 67 7.87 3.87 -2.76
C ASP A 67 8.91 4.74 -3.52
N PRO A 68 9.93 5.30 -2.84
CA PRO A 68 10.95 6.11 -3.50
C PRO A 68 11.74 5.40 -4.62
N GLU A 69 11.78 4.06 -4.62
CA GLU A 69 12.42 3.23 -5.65
C GLU A 69 11.45 2.84 -6.79
N GLY A 70 10.20 3.31 -6.73
CA GLY A 70 9.17 3.08 -7.73
C GLY A 70 8.38 1.78 -7.56
N ASN A 71 8.53 1.05 -6.45
CA ASN A 71 7.79 -0.19 -6.20
C ASN A 71 6.35 0.10 -5.84
N GLU A 72 5.40 -0.47 -6.60
CA GLU A 72 3.98 -0.22 -6.35
C GLU A 72 3.43 -1.07 -5.20
N PHE A 73 2.58 -0.46 -4.37
CA PHE A 73 1.80 -1.13 -3.33
C PHE A 73 0.43 -0.43 -3.15
N CYS A 74 -0.56 -1.18 -2.68
CA CYS A 74 -1.91 -0.68 -2.43
C CYS A 74 -2.09 -0.36 -0.95
N VAL A 75 -2.77 0.75 -0.63
CA VAL A 75 -3.26 1.06 0.71
C VAL A 75 -4.76 0.76 0.75
N LEU A 76 -5.12 -0.26 1.53
CA LEU A 76 -6.50 -0.72 1.69
C LEU A 76 -7.20 0.01 2.84
N ARG A 77 -8.53 -0.15 2.89
CA ARG A 77 -9.30 0.14 4.11
C ARG A 77 -8.84 -0.75 5.25
N SER A 78 -8.72 -0.18 6.44
CA SER A 78 -8.53 -0.92 7.70
C SER A 78 -9.68 -1.89 7.97
N ALA A 79 -9.45 -2.86 8.87
CA ALA A 79 -10.50 -3.75 9.34
C ALA A 79 -11.70 -2.99 9.92
N ALA A 80 -11.46 -1.91 10.66
CA ALA A 80 -12.50 -1.08 11.27
C ALA A 80 -13.38 -0.39 10.21
N GLU A 81 -12.77 0.18 9.16
CA GLU A 81 -13.50 0.81 8.06
C GLU A 81 -14.38 -0.19 7.29
N ARG A 82 -13.88 -1.41 7.05
CA ARG A 82 -14.67 -2.45 6.39
C ARG A 82 -15.83 -2.93 7.25
N ALA A 83 -15.63 -3.01 8.57
CA ALA A 83 -16.71 -3.39 9.49
C ALA A 83 -17.81 -2.32 9.58
N ALA A 84 -17.44 -1.03 9.48
CA ALA A 84 -18.39 0.08 9.51
C ALA A 84 -19.15 0.28 8.19
N THR A 85 -18.60 -0.13 7.05
CA THR A 85 -19.22 0.02 5.73
C THR A 85 -18.88 -1.18 4.84
N PRO A 86 -19.71 -2.24 4.89
CA PRO A 86 -19.48 -3.49 4.16
C PRO A 86 -19.38 -3.30 2.64
#